data_AF-A0AAQ3VKN7-F1
#
_entry.id   AF-A0AAQ3VKN7-F1
#
_cell.length_a   1.000
_cell.length_b   1.000
_cell.length_c   1.000
_cell.angle_alpha   90.00
_cell.angle_beta   90.00
_cell.angle_gamma   90.00
#
_symmetry.space_group_name_H-M   'P 1'
#
loop_
_entity.id
_entity.type
_entity.pdbx_description
1 polymer ?
#
loop_
_entity_poly.entity_id
_entity_poly.type
_entity_poly.pdbx_seq_one_letter_code
_entity_poly.pdbx_strand_id
1 'polypeptide(L)'
;MGHHPRLGDALAAAEKKNWVFEGGSCLPPEERLCLLKFSEDGKDAVFVREFDADAQAFVTTGFDLPEGKQGVSWIDGDTILIARDWGEGTTTQAGYPFVVKELKRAQPLVEAREVFRGEPTDDGTVPFALRDSAGTVHATGAVRTISTFEYEYVLFGPKGPIKLNLPKKATIGGIASGRLLVTLDEEWTPSGGTRFAAGSIISYDLAEWKQDPLRARPSLVFQPGPRQALSGFSATRNLLILTTRDKVQSKAFVYKYDQGA
;
A
#
# COMPACT_ATOMS: atom_id res chain seq x y z
N MET A 1 -1.79 8.14 -21.60
CA MET A 1 -3.18 7.65 -21.52
C MET A 1 -3.52 6.98 -22.84
N GLY A 2 -3.13 5.72 -23.00
CA GLY A 2 -3.66 4.86 -24.06
C GLY A 2 -4.73 3.99 -23.42
N HIS A 3 -5.98 4.12 -23.85
CA HIS A 3 -6.98 3.08 -23.62
C HIS A 3 -6.39 1.76 -24.16
N HIS A 4 -6.25 0.74 -23.31
CA HIS A 4 -6.02 -0.64 -23.71
C HIS A 4 -7.39 -1.35 -23.72
N PRO A 5 -8.13 -1.37 -24.84
CA PRO A 5 -9.47 -1.94 -24.91
C PRO A 5 -9.39 -3.42 -25.32
N ARG A 6 -8.55 -4.22 -24.64
CA ARG A 6 -8.29 -5.60 -25.12
C ARG A 6 -8.34 -6.71 -24.07
N LEU A 7 -8.04 -6.45 -22.80
CA LEU A 7 -8.04 -7.53 -21.82
C LEU A 7 -9.44 -7.79 -21.23
N GLY A 8 -10.11 -6.74 -20.73
CA GLY A 8 -11.45 -6.84 -20.15
C GLY A 8 -12.48 -7.34 -21.16
N ASP A 9 -12.51 -6.73 -22.35
CA ASP A 9 -13.47 -7.10 -23.42
C ASP A 9 -13.24 -8.52 -23.96
N ALA A 10 -11.98 -8.95 -24.12
CA ALA A 10 -11.67 -10.30 -24.57
C ALA A 10 -12.04 -11.35 -23.50
N LEU A 11 -11.79 -11.06 -22.22
CA LEU A 11 -12.19 -11.93 -21.12
C LEU A 11 -13.72 -12.01 -21.00
N ALA A 12 -14.41 -10.87 -21.15
CA ALA A 12 -15.86 -10.80 -21.11
C ALA A 12 -16.50 -11.65 -22.21
N ALA A 13 -15.96 -11.57 -23.43
CA ALA A 13 -16.41 -12.39 -24.55
C ALA A 13 -16.14 -13.88 -24.33
N ALA A 14 -14.98 -14.25 -23.78
CA ALA A 14 -14.60 -15.64 -23.54
C ALA A 14 -15.44 -16.30 -22.42
N GLU A 15 -15.68 -15.58 -21.33
CA GLU A 15 -16.36 -16.10 -20.13
C GLU A 15 -17.86 -15.79 -20.09
N LYS A 16 -18.38 -15.03 -21.07
CA LYS A 16 -19.78 -14.57 -21.14
C LYS A 16 -20.22 -13.83 -19.87
N LYS A 17 -19.32 -13.01 -19.33
CA LYS A 17 -19.54 -12.18 -18.14
C LYS A 17 -19.24 -10.74 -18.47
N ASN A 18 -19.96 -9.81 -17.85
CA ASN A 18 -19.72 -8.39 -18.03
C ASN A 18 -18.60 -7.91 -17.10
N TRP A 19 -17.36 -8.24 -17.46
CA TRP A 19 -16.18 -7.90 -16.68
C TRP A 19 -15.83 -6.42 -16.80
N VAL A 20 -15.69 -5.74 -15.67
CA VAL A 20 -15.13 -4.40 -15.56
C VAL A 20 -13.74 -4.52 -14.92
N PHE A 21 -12.73 -3.91 -15.54
CA PHE A 21 -11.37 -3.89 -15.00
C PHE A 21 -11.24 -2.82 -13.91
N GLU A 22 -10.85 -3.23 -12.71
CA GLU A 22 -10.77 -2.38 -11.50
C GLU A 22 -9.32 -2.01 -11.13
N GLY A 23 -8.38 -2.24 -12.05
CA GLY A 23 -6.95 -2.02 -11.83
C GLY A 23 -6.19 -3.29 -11.44
N GLY A 24 -4.94 -3.13 -11.01
CA GLY A 24 -4.10 -4.25 -10.60
C GLY A 24 -2.76 -3.79 -10.02
N SER A 25 -2.03 -4.74 -9.45
CA SER A 25 -0.66 -4.52 -8.95
C SER A 25 0.29 -5.55 -9.52
N CYS A 26 1.32 -5.08 -10.22
CA CYS A 26 2.39 -5.92 -10.73
C CYS A 26 3.50 -6.05 -9.68
N LEU A 27 4.10 -7.23 -9.59
CA LEU A 27 5.16 -7.57 -8.66
C LEU A 27 6.47 -6.90 -9.13
N PRO A 28 7.01 -5.92 -8.39
CA PRO A 28 8.29 -5.31 -8.74
C PRO A 28 9.47 -6.23 -8.38
N PRO A 29 10.63 -6.07 -9.04
CA PRO A 29 10.93 -5.03 -10.04
C PRO A 29 10.64 -5.43 -11.50
N GLU A 30 10.46 -6.72 -11.80
CA GLU A 30 10.25 -7.17 -13.19
C GLU A 30 8.88 -6.79 -13.73
N GLU A 31 7.89 -6.58 -12.86
CA GLU A 31 6.50 -6.22 -13.19
C GLU A 31 5.82 -7.20 -14.17
N ARG A 32 6.37 -8.42 -14.28
CA ARG A 32 5.83 -9.49 -15.13
C ARG A 32 4.55 -10.09 -14.57
N LEU A 33 4.53 -10.44 -13.29
CA LEU A 33 3.37 -11.05 -12.64
C LEU A 33 2.49 -9.97 -12.02
N CYS A 34 1.20 -9.94 -12.37
CA CYS A 34 0.26 -8.92 -11.91
C CYS A 34 -0.99 -9.55 -11.30
N LEU A 35 -1.44 -9.01 -10.16
CA LEU A 35 -2.76 -9.30 -9.60
C LEU A 35 -3.76 -8.32 -10.17
N LEU A 36 -4.54 -8.77 -11.13
CA LEU A 36 -5.55 -7.95 -11.81
C LEU A 36 -6.90 -8.11 -11.10
N LYS A 37 -7.62 -6.99 -10.94
CA LYS A 37 -8.92 -6.94 -10.28
C LYS A 37 -10.02 -6.75 -11.32
N PHE A 38 -11.08 -7.53 -11.18
CA PHE A 38 -12.25 -7.45 -12.07
C PHE A 38 -13.53 -7.49 -11.25
N SER A 39 -14.52 -6.66 -11.57
CA SER A 39 -15.86 -6.77 -11.01
C SER A 39 -16.84 -7.26 -12.10
N GLU A 40 -17.88 -7.96 -11.67
CA GLU A 40 -19.02 -8.25 -12.54
C GLU A 40 -20.03 -7.11 -12.38
N ASP A 41 -20.35 -6.41 -13.47
CA ASP A 41 -21.27 -5.25 -13.50
C ASP A 41 -20.83 -4.04 -12.64
N GLY A 42 -19.54 -3.85 -12.36
CA GLY A 42 -19.05 -2.65 -11.66
C GLY A 42 -19.32 -2.63 -10.15
N LYS A 43 -19.52 -3.80 -9.53
CA LYS A 43 -19.72 -3.94 -8.08
C LYS A 43 -18.43 -3.63 -7.30
N ASP A 44 -18.58 -3.20 -6.05
CA ASP A 44 -17.46 -3.03 -5.11
C ASP A 44 -16.68 -4.34 -4.84
N ALA A 45 -17.34 -5.49 -4.99
CA ALA A 45 -16.72 -6.79 -4.84
C ALA A 45 -16.01 -7.18 -6.13
N VAL A 46 -14.76 -7.62 -6.01
CA VAL A 46 -13.89 -7.92 -7.14
C VAL A 46 -13.42 -9.36 -7.08
N PHE A 47 -13.10 -9.95 -8.23
CA PHE A 47 -12.23 -11.09 -8.39
C PHE A 47 -10.79 -10.59 -8.50
N VAL A 48 -9.82 -11.39 -8.03
CA VAL A 48 -8.40 -11.08 -8.22
C VAL A 48 -7.74 -12.26 -8.92
N ARG A 49 -7.12 -12.03 -10.07
CA ARG A 49 -6.49 -13.08 -10.87
C ARG A 49 -5.07 -12.72 -11.23
N GLU A 50 -4.17 -13.68 -11.09
CA GLU A 50 -2.79 -13.54 -11.48
C GLU A 50 -2.62 -13.63 -13.00
N PHE A 51 -1.95 -12.64 -13.57
CA PHE A 51 -1.69 -12.48 -14.99
C PHE A 51 -0.18 -12.38 -15.22
N ASP A 52 0.31 -13.09 -16.22
CA ASP A 52 1.68 -12.98 -16.70
C ASP A 52 1.70 -12.04 -17.92
N ALA A 53 2.33 -10.88 -17.75
CA ALA A 53 2.41 -9.84 -18.76
C ALA A 53 3.28 -10.23 -19.97
N ASP A 54 4.26 -11.12 -19.78
CA ASP A 54 5.10 -11.61 -20.88
C ASP A 54 4.34 -12.64 -21.71
N ALA A 55 3.67 -13.58 -21.03
CA ALA A 55 2.85 -14.60 -21.69
C ALA A 55 1.50 -14.04 -22.19
N GLN A 56 1.13 -12.85 -21.73
CA GLN A 56 -0.17 -12.19 -21.97
C GLN A 56 -1.36 -13.08 -21.63
N ALA A 57 -1.24 -13.86 -20.54
CA ALA A 57 -2.22 -14.86 -20.15
C ALA A 57 -2.39 -14.93 -18.63
N PHE A 58 -3.56 -15.37 -18.18
CA PHE A 58 -3.78 -15.72 -16.78
C PHE A 58 -2.96 -16.96 -16.40
N VAL A 59 -2.33 -16.90 -15.24
CA VAL A 59 -1.50 -18.00 -14.73
C VAL A 59 -2.42 -19.10 -14.22
N THR A 60 -2.43 -20.27 -14.89
CA THR A 60 -3.36 -21.37 -14.59
C THR A 60 -3.26 -21.88 -13.16
N THR A 61 -2.07 -21.87 -12.57
CA THR A 61 -1.82 -22.26 -11.17
C THR A 61 -1.45 -21.05 -10.31
N GLY A 62 -1.92 -19.87 -10.72
CA GLY A 62 -1.66 -18.60 -10.07
C GLY A 62 -2.59 -18.33 -8.90
N PHE A 63 -2.44 -17.15 -8.32
CA PHE A 63 -3.41 -16.63 -7.37
C PHE A 63 -4.74 -16.31 -8.09
N ASP A 64 -5.81 -17.01 -7.71
CA ASP A 64 -7.17 -16.78 -8.20
C ASP A 64 -8.11 -16.67 -7.00
N LEU A 65 -8.47 -15.44 -6.64
CA LEU A 65 -9.35 -15.14 -5.52
C LEU A 65 -10.77 -14.92 -6.02
N PRO A 66 -11.76 -15.65 -5.46
CA PRO A 66 -13.16 -15.46 -5.82
C PRO A 66 -13.65 -14.08 -5.37
N GLU A 67 -14.80 -13.68 -5.93
CA GLU A 67 -15.49 -12.41 -5.66
C GLU A 67 -15.50 -12.06 -4.17
N GLY A 68 -15.21 -10.80 -3.88
CA GLY A 68 -15.32 -10.25 -2.53
C GLY A 68 -14.77 -8.83 -2.45
N LYS A 69 -15.14 -8.10 -1.40
CA LYS A 69 -14.45 -6.87 -1.02
C LYS A 69 -13.06 -7.27 -0.50
N GLN A 70 -12.02 -6.98 -1.28
CA GLN A 70 -10.69 -7.47 -0.96
C GLN A 70 -9.53 -6.53 -1.34
N GLY A 71 -8.53 -6.52 -0.47
CA GLY A 71 -7.24 -5.87 -0.67
C GLY A 71 -6.15 -6.93 -0.70
N VAL A 72 -5.25 -6.84 -1.68
CA VAL A 72 -4.11 -7.76 -1.83
C VAL A 72 -2.81 -6.99 -1.94
N SER A 73 -1.73 -7.56 -1.40
CA SER A 73 -0.38 -7.01 -1.52
C SER A 73 0.64 -8.13 -1.74
N TRP A 74 1.54 -7.93 -2.70
CA TRP A 74 2.63 -8.87 -2.99
C TRP A 74 3.74 -8.81 -1.93
N ILE A 75 4.08 -9.95 -1.34
CA ILE A 75 5.34 -10.11 -0.59
C ILE A 75 6.45 -10.55 -1.53
N ASP A 76 6.21 -11.54 -2.37
CA ASP A 76 7.16 -12.06 -3.36
C ASP A 76 6.41 -12.89 -4.42
N GLY A 77 7.15 -13.52 -5.33
CA GLY A 77 6.59 -14.33 -6.40
C GLY A 77 5.75 -15.52 -5.93
N ASP A 78 5.81 -15.92 -4.66
CA ASP A 78 5.10 -17.08 -4.12
C ASP A 78 4.21 -16.74 -2.93
N THR A 79 4.10 -15.47 -2.54
CA THR A 79 3.42 -15.09 -1.30
C THR A 79 2.69 -13.75 -1.45
N ILE A 80 1.42 -13.74 -1.05
CA ILE A 80 0.58 -12.53 -0.98
C ILE A 80 -0.05 -12.36 0.40
N LEU A 81 -0.31 -11.10 0.77
CA LEU A 81 -1.19 -10.73 1.86
C LEU A 81 -2.58 -10.40 1.33
N ILE A 82 -3.62 -10.83 2.03
CA ILE A 82 -5.02 -10.69 1.64
C ILE A 82 -5.83 -10.20 2.83
N ALA A 83 -6.52 -9.08 2.67
CA ALA A 83 -7.68 -8.73 3.50
C ALA A 83 -8.94 -8.96 2.68
N ARG A 84 -9.83 -9.82 3.16
CA ARG A 84 -11.13 -10.10 2.52
C ARG A 84 -12.14 -10.56 3.57
N ASP A 85 -13.39 -10.66 3.17
CA ASP A 85 -14.38 -11.40 3.96
C ASP A 85 -14.00 -12.89 3.95
N TRP A 86 -13.73 -13.43 5.13
CA TRP A 86 -13.42 -14.84 5.39
C TRP A 86 -14.59 -15.58 6.06
N GLY A 87 -15.74 -14.94 6.19
CA GLY A 87 -16.92 -15.43 6.90
C GLY A 87 -17.23 -14.63 8.16
N GLU A 88 -18.08 -15.21 9.00
CA GLU A 88 -18.60 -14.57 10.21
C GLU A 88 -17.49 -13.99 11.10
N GLY A 89 -17.66 -12.74 11.55
CA GLY A 89 -16.72 -12.08 12.45
C GLY A 89 -15.39 -11.65 11.80
N THR A 90 -15.35 -11.49 10.47
CA THR A 90 -14.14 -11.04 9.75
C THR A 90 -14.30 -9.73 8.98
N THR A 91 -15.50 -9.16 9.01
CA THR A 91 -15.85 -7.86 8.43
C THR A 91 -16.29 -6.86 9.50
N THR A 92 -15.95 -5.59 9.26
CA THR A 92 -16.32 -4.47 10.13
C THR A 92 -17.82 -4.27 10.10
N GLN A 93 -18.34 -3.40 10.97
CA GLN A 93 -19.75 -3.03 10.97
C GLN A 93 -20.23 -2.46 9.62
N ALA A 94 -19.31 -1.87 8.83
CA ALA A 94 -19.56 -1.36 7.49
C ALA A 94 -19.36 -2.41 6.37
N GLY A 95 -19.05 -3.66 6.72
CA GLY A 95 -18.87 -4.75 5.77
C GLY A 95 -17.52 -4.75 5.05
N TYR A 96 -16.50 -4.07 5.58
CA TYR A 96 -15.13 -4.10 5.05
C TYR A 96 -14.27 -5.14 5.75
N PRO A 97 -13.29 -5.77 5.09
CA PRO A 97 -12.44 -6.75 5.74
C PRO A 97 -11.53 -6.10 6.79
N PHE A 98 -11.37 -6.75 7.95
CA PHE A 98 -10.38 -6.36 8.96
C PHE A 98 -9.41 -7.49 9.35
N VAL A 99 -9.53 -8.66 8.72
CA VAL A 99 -8.64 -9.81 8.95
C VAL A 99 -7.70 -9.96 7.76
N VAL A 100 -6.40 -9.89 8.04
CA VAL A 100 -5.34 -10.08 7.05
C VAL A 100 -4.75 -11.48 7.19
N LYS A 101 -4.68 -12.20 6.07
CA LYS A 101 -4.04 -13.49 5.97
C LYS A 101 -2.92 -13.50 4.93
N GLU A 102 -1.93 -14.33 5.17
CA GLU A 102 -0.89 -14.69 4.21
C GLU A 102 -1.32 -15.94 3.45
N LEU A 103 -1.18 -15.90 2.12
CA LEU A 103 -1.43 -17.02 1.22
C LEU A 103 -0.19 -17.29 0.38
N LYS A 104 0.24 -18.55 0.36
CA LYS A 104 1.32 -19.02 -0.50
C LYS A 104 0.78 -19.53 -1.83
N ARG A 105 1.60 -19.48 -2.87
CA ARG A 105 1.29 -20.04 -4.18
C ARG A 105 0.92 -21.52 -4.04
N ALA A 106 -0.10 -21.95 -4.80
CA ALA A 106 -0.68 -23.29 -4.75
C ALA A 106 -1.33 -23.70 -3.42
N GLN A 107 -1.31 -22.85 -2.39
CA GLN A 107 -2.05 -23.08 -1.16
C GLN A 107 -3.56 -22.82 -1.40
N PRO A 108 -4.47 -23.68 -0.91
CA PRO A 108 -5.89 -23.37 -0.91
C PRO A 108 -6.19 -22.12 -0.10
N LEU A 109 -7.09 -21.26 -0.60
CA LEU A 109 -7.47 -20.01 0.08
C LEU A 109 -7.97 -20.22 1.52
N VAL A 110 -8.68 -21.34 1.76
CA VAL A 110 -9.19 -21.70 3.09
C VAL A 110 -8.09 -22.02 4.11
N GLU A 111 -6.90 -22.38 3.65
CA GLU A 111 -5.73 -22.66 4.49
C GLU A 111 -4.86 -21.42 4.73
N ALA A 112 -5.21 -20.26 4.15
CA ALA A 112 -4.49 -19.02 4.37
C ALA A 112 -4.31 -18.74 5.87
N ARG A 113 -3.11 -18.29 6.25
CA ARG A 113 -2.71 -18.12 7.64
C ARG A 113 -3.04 -16.70 8.11
N GLU A 114 -3.83 -16.56 9.17
CA GLU A 114 -4.06 -15.26 9.79
C GLU A 114 -2.75 -14.68 10.34
N VAL A 115 -2.44 -13.45 9.93
CA VAL A 115 -1.24 -12.71 10.37
C VAL A 115 -1.60 -11.47 11.16
N PHE A 116 -2.81 -10.94 10.98
CA PHE A 116 -3.27 -9.76 11.68
C PHE A 116 -4.79 -9.63 11.66
N ARG A 117 -5.32 -9.02 12.71
CA ARG A 117 -6.73 -8.69 12.89
C ARG A 117 -6.84 -7.27 13.44
N GLY A 118 -7.54 -6.41 12.70
CA GLY A 118 -7.95 -5.07 13.13
C GLY A 118 -9.17 -5.12 14.05
N GLU A 119 -9.88 -3.99 14.15
CA GLU A 119 -11.07 -3.88 15.01
C GLU A 119 -12.37 -3.85 14.19
N PRO A 120 -13.48 -4.41 14.69
CA PRO A 120 -14.77 -4.35 14.01
C PRO A 120 -15.33 -2.93 13.79
N THR A 121 -14.84 -1.96 14.55
CA THR A 121 -15.23 -0.54 14.48
C THR A 121 -14.41 0.27 13.48
N ASP A 122 -13.36 -0.32 12.90
CA ASP A 122 -12.58 0.32 11.85
C ASP A 122 -13.42 0.44 10.55
N ASP A 123 -13.05 1.35 9.66
CA ASP A 123 -13.57 1.41 8.29
C ASP A 123 -12.94 0.34 7.38
N GLY A 124 -11.96 -0.41 7.88
CA GLY A 124 -11.38 -1.57 7.19
C GLY A 124 -9.89 -1.74 7.48
N THR A 125 -9.28 -2.75 6.87
CA THR A 125 -7.85 -3.00 6.94
C THR A 125 -7.29 -3.33 5.56
N VAL A 126 -6.16 -2.70 5.21
CA VAL A 126 -5.48 -2.90 3.94
C VAL A 126 -4.07 -3.46 4.20
N PRO A 127 -3.70 -4.62 3.63
CA PRO A 127 -2.34 -5.13 3.77
C PRO A 127 -1.34 -4.34 2.92
N PHE A 128 -0.10 -4.26 3.36
CA PHE A 128 0.99 -3.68 2.57
C PHE A 128 2.31 -4.45 2.73
N ALA A 129 3.13 -4.37 1.68
CA ALA A 129 4.56 -4.66 1.73
C ALA A 129 5.32 -3.38 1.41
N LEU A 130 6.13 -2.90 2.36
CA LEU A 130 6.98 -1.74 2.19
C LEU A 130 8.20 -2.15 1.37
N ARG A 131 8.16 -1.81 0.08
CA ARG A 131 9.15 -2.21 -0.92
C ARG A 131 9.95 -1.02 -1.41
N ASP A 132 11.24 -1.21 -1.67
CA ASP A 132 12.06 -0.20 -2.35
C ASP A 132 12.04 -0.36 -3.87
N SER A 133 12.67 0.59 -4.58
CA SER A 133 12.78 0.58 -6.04
C SER A 133 13.57 -0.58 -6.65
N ALA A 134 14.35 -1.32 -5.84
CA ALA A 134 15.03 -2.54 -6.27
C ALA A 134 14.13 -3.77 -6.10
N GLY A 135 12.93 -3.58 -5.57
CA GLY A 135 11.98 -4.64 -5.29
C GLY A 135 12.20 -5.33 -3.95
N THR A 136 13.10 -4.84 -3.09
CA THR A 136 13.34 -5.46 -1.78
C THR A 136 12.24 -5.07 -0.80
N VAL A 137 11.61 -6.07 -0.18
CA VAL A 137 10.65 -5.83 0.92
C VAL A 137 11.42 -5.59 2.22
N HIS A 138 11.17 -4.45 2.85
CA HIS A 138 11.82 -4.05 4.11
C HIS A 138 10.94 -4.29 5.33
N ALA A 139 9.61 -4.29 5.14
CA ALA A 139 8.64 -4.64 6.16
C ALA A 139 7.31 -5.03 5.50
N THR A 140 6.52 -5.83 6.19
CA THR A 140 5.13 -6.13 5.85
C THR A 140 4.22 -5.65 6.97
N GLY A 141 2.97 -5.33 6.66
CA GLY A 141 2.05 -4.86 7.67
C GLY A 141 0.63 -4.69 7.16
N ALA A 142 -0.15 -4.00 7.98
CA ALA A 142 -1.51 -3.60 7.68
C ALA A 142 -1.71 -2.13 8.04
N VAL A 143 -2.49 -1.44 7.23
CA VAL A 143 -3.07 -0.13 7.54
C VAL A 143 -4.47 -0.38 8.06
N ARG A 144 -4.74 -0.03 9.31
CA ARG A 144 -6.09 0.08 9.84
C ARG A 144 -6.65 1.43 9.42
N THR A 145 -7.74 1.42 8.68
CA THR A 145 -8.48 2.63 8.34
C THR A 145 -9.45 2.91 9.47
N ILE A 146 -9.16 3.89 10.33
CA ILE A 146 -10.00 4.22 11.49
C ILE A 146 -11.20 5.07 11.05
N SER A 147 -10.98 5.95 10.09
CA SER A 147 -12.02 6.72 9.38
C SER A 147 -11.52 7.09 7.99
N THR A 148 -12.31 7.84 7.21
CA THR A 148 -11.94 8.33 5.88
C THR A 148 -10.54 8.97 5.79
N PHE A 149 -10.06 9.62 6.86
CA PHE A 149 -8.78 10.36 6.86
C PHE A 149 -7.86 9.98 8.02
N GLU A 150 -8.20 8.97 8.82
CA GLU A 150 -7.40 8.54 9.97
C GLU A 150 -6.94 7.11 9.80
N TYR A 151 -5.64 6.88 9.94
CA TYR A 151 -4.99 5.59 9.71
C TYR A 151 -4.10 5.21 10.90
N GLU A 152 -3.97 3.92 11.13
CA GLU A 152 -2.93 3.36 11.99
C GLU A 152 -2.12 2.31 11.23
N TYR A 153 -0.80 2.45 11.27
CA TYR A 153 0.11 1.51 10.61
C TYR A 153 0.60 0.48 11.61
N VAL A 154 0.45 -0.80 11.27
CA VAL A 154 0.90 -1.93 12.07
C VAL A 154 1.86 -2.78 11.24
N LEU A 155 3.08 -2.97 11.73
CA LEU A 155 4.03 -3.90 11.13
C LEU A 155 3.81 -5.31 11.66
N PHE A 156 4.04 -6.32 10.82
CA PHE A 156 4.09 -7.71 11.24
C PHE A 156 5.50 -8.01 11.73
N GLY A 157 5.69 -7.96 13.05
CA GLY A 157 6.96 -8.25 13.70
C GLY A 157 7.09 -9.74 14.09
N PRO A 158 8.31 -10.22 14.36
CA PRO A 158 8.55 -11.62 14.76
C PRO A 158 7.93 -11.98 16.12
N LYS A 159 7.64 -10.97 16.96
CA LYS A 159 6.98 -11.12 18.27
C LYS A 159 5.50 -10.75 18.24
N GLY A 160 4.94 -10.50 17.06
CA GLY A 160 3.57 -10.01 16.87
C GLY A 160 3.50 -8.61 16.27
N PRO A 161 2.28 -8.05 16.15
CA PRO A 161 2.03 -6.76 15.53
C PRO A 161 2.70 -5.61 16.29
N ILE A 162 3.32 -4.68 15.55
CA ILE A 162 3.97 -3.47 16.09
C ILE A 162 3.23 -2.26 15.52
N LYS A 163 2.42 -1.59 16.34
CA LYS A 163 1.76 -0.34 15.97
C LYS A 163 2.80 0.79 15.93
N LEU A 164 2.94 1.44 14.78
CA LEU A 164 3.87 2.56 14.61
C LEU A 164 3.39 3.79 15.39
N ASN A 165 4.35 4.55 15.93
CA ASN A 165 4.10 5.83 16.58
C ASN A 165 4.03 6.97 15.55
N LEU A 166 3.03 6.91 14.67
CA LEU A 166 2.72 7.96 13.72
C LEU A 166 1.40 8.64 14.12
N PRO A 167 1.21 9.93 13.80
CA PRO A 167 -0.09 10.57 13.98
C PRO A 167 -1.10 9.97 13.00
N LYS A 168 -2.39 10.11 13.30
CA LYS A 168 -3.44 9.40 12.55
C LYS A 168 -3.58 9.88 11.11
N LYS A 169 -3.26 11.15 10.84
CA LYS A 169 -3.25 11.74 9.50
C LYS A 169 -1.86 11.69 8.88
N ALA A 170 -1.14 10.60 9.09
CA ALA A 170 0.12 10.32 8.40
C ALA A 170 -0.06 9.29 7.29
N THR A 171 0.73 9.42 6.23
CA THR A 171 0.78 8.43 5.15
C THR A 171 2.21 8.04 4.84
N ILE A 172 2.51 6.73 4.87
CA ILE A 172 3.77 6.21 4.37
C ILE A 172 3.70 6.25 2.84
N GLY A 173 4.56 7.03 2.20
CA GLY A 173 4.57 7.11 0.73
C GLY A 173 5.78 6.47 0.05
N GLY A 174 6.63 5.77 0.81
CA GLY A 174 7.59 4.81 0.25
C GLY A 174 9.02 5.00 0.73
N ILE A 175 9.95 4.34 0.04
CA ILE A 175 11.38 4.36 0.34
C ILE A 175 12.13 5.02 -0.81
N ALA A 176 12.99 5.99 -0.48
CA ALA A 176 13.93 6.61 -1.41
C ALA A 176 15.28 6.78 -0.73
N SER A 177 16.37 6.45 -1.43
CA SER A 177 17.75 6.69 -0.97
C SER A 177 18.04 6.19 0.45
N GLY A 178 17.56 4.99 0.79
CA GLY A 178 17.75 4.41 2.13
C GLY A 178 16.93 5.07 3.24
N ARG A 179 15.89 5.84 2.89
CA ARG A 179 15.01 6.51 3.86
C ARG A 179 13.55 6.17 3.64
N LEU A 180 12.84 5.99 4.74
CA LEU A 180 11.37 5.86 4.75
C LEU A 180 10.76 7.26 4.77
N LEU A 181 9.89 7.55 3.81
CA LEU A 181 9.22 8.85 3.67
C LEU A 181 7.78 8.78 4.19
N VAL A 182 7.40 9.79 4.98
CA VAL A 182 6.06 9.92 5.57
C VAL A 182 5.55 11.34 5.38
N THR A 183 4.33 11.49 4.88
CA THR A 183 3.61 12.77 4.85
C THR A 183 2.76 12.93 6.08
N LEU A 184 2.66 14.17 6.56
CA LEU A 184 1.85 14.55 7.71
C LEU A 184 0.77 15.54 7.26
N ASP A 185 -0.50 15.19 7.40
CA ASP A 185 -1.65 16.08 7.16
C ASP A 185 -2.18 16.70 8.46
N GLU A 186 -1.44 16.53 9.54
CA GLU A 186 -1.62 17.22 10.81
C GLU A 186 -0.28 17.62 11.41
N GLU A 187 -0.33 18.56 12.35
CA GLU A 187 0.82 18.88 13.17
C GLU A 187 1.17 17.71 14.09
N TRP A 188 2.45 17.42 14.23
CA TRP A 188 2.89 16.29 15.04
C TRP A 188 4.21 16.57 15.75
N THR A 189 4.28 16.15 17.01
CA THR A 189 5.51 16.17 17.81
C THR A 189 5.81 14.75 18.26
N PRO A 190 6.83 14.06 17.69
CA PRO A 190 7.27 12.78 18.21
C PRO A 190 7.76 12.91 19.66
N SER A 191 7.67 11.82 20.42
CA SER A 191 8.09 11.82 21.82
C SER A 191 9.57 12.24 21.94
N GLY A 192 9.82 13.35 22.64
CA GLY A 192 11.16 13.90 22.85
C GLY A 192 11.83 14.48 21.59
N GLY A 193 11.09 14.74 20.51
CA GLY A 193 11.63 15.28 19.27
C GLY A 193 11.08 16.66 18.88
N THR A 194 11.45 17.11 17.69
CA THR A 194 11.06 18.40 17.13
C THR A 194 9.64 18.34 16.57
N ARG A 195 8.87 19.42 16.76
CA ARG A 195 7.54 19.60 16.18
C ARG A 195 7.62 19.77 14.66
N PHE A 196 6.75 19.07 13.93
CA PHE A 196 6.56 19.18 12.49
C PHE A 196 5.17 19.77 12.19
N ALA A 197 5.09 20.69 11.24
CA ALA A 197 3.82 21.29 10.83
C ALA A 197 3.02 20.35 9.90
N ALA A 198 1.71 20.56 9.82
CA ALA A 198 0.87 19.92 8.81
C ALA A 198 1.35 20.24 7.38
N GLY A 199 1.20 19.29 6.48
CA GLY A 199 1.72 19.28 5.11
C GLY A 199 3.21 18.95 4.99
N SER A 200 3.91 18.66 6.09
CA SER A 200 5.33 18.31 6.05
C SER A 200 5.58 16.91 5.51
N ILE A 201 6.75 16.71 4.92
CA ILE A 201 7.34 15.39 4.69
C ILE A 201 8.47 15.21 5.69
N ILE A 202 8.42 14.10 6.41
CA ILE A 202 9.48 13.64 7.28
C ILE A 202 10.10 12.38 6.71
N SER A 203 11.30 12.05 7.17
CA SER A 203 11.97 10.81 6.82
C SER A 203 12.63 10.14 8.01
N TYR A 204 12.68 8.81 7.99
CA TYR A 204 13.48 8.01 8.89
C TYR A 204 14.65 7.40 8.12
N ASP A 205 15.80 7.26 8.76
CA ASP A 205 16.84 6.35 8.25
C ASP A 205 16.26 4.93 8.26
N LEU A 206 16.28 4.25 7.11
CA LEU A 206 15.61 2.95 6.98
C LEU A 206 16.32 1.87 7.80
N ALA A 207 17.65 1.93 7.95
CA ALA A 207 18.38 0.94 8.73
C ALA A 207 18.09 1.11 10.22
N GLU A 208 18.09 2.34 10.73
CA GLU A 208 17.68 2.65 12.11
C GLU A 208 16.22 2.24 12.36
N TRP A 209 15.32 2.59 11.45
CA TRP A 209 13.89 2.27 11.55
C TRP A 209 13.63 0.77 11.56
N LYS A 210 14.37 -0.04 10.80
CA LYS A 210 14.22 -1.50 10.82
C LYS A 210 14.70 -2.13 12.13
N GLN A 211 15.64 -1.51 12.84
CA GLN A 211 16.12 -2.01 14.13
C GLN A 211 15.10 -1.74 15.24
N ASP A 212 14.55 -0.52 15.29
CA ASP A 212 13.51 -0.15 16.25
C ASP A 212 12.58 0.93 15.65
N PRO A 213 11.47 0.52 15.01
CA PRO A 213 10.53 1.44 14.37
C PRO A 213 9.91 2.45 15.34
N LEU A 214 9.92 2.15 16.65
CA LEU A 214 9.29 2.99 17.67
C LEU A 214 10.26 4.02 18.26
N ARG A 215 11.57 3.80 18.13
CA ARG A 215 12.62 4.70 18.62
C ARG A 215 13.36 5.46 17.52
N ALA A 216 13.18 5.06 16.26
CA ALA A 216 13.80 5.74 15.13
C ALA A 216 13.43 7.22 15.08
N ARG A 217 14.40 8.07 14.80
CA ARG A 217 14.20 9.53 14.83
C ARG A 217 13.82 10.09 13.47
N PRO A 218 12.69 10.81 13.34
CA PRO A 218 12.34 11.47 12.11
C PRO A 218 13.20 12.71 11.87
N SER A 219 13.45 13.02 10.60
CA SER A 219 14.11 14.25 10.13
C SER A 219 13.19 14.95 9.13
N LEU A 220 13.18 16.29 9.15
CA LEU A 220 12.37 17.07 8.21
C LEU A 220 12.97 16.99 6.80
N VAL A 221 12.16 16.65 5.80
CA VAL A 221 12.52 16.69 4.37
C VAL A 221 11.95 17.95 3.72
N PHE A 222 10.69 18.23 4.00
CA PHE A 222 9.98 19.38 3.43
C PHE A 222 8.96 19.90 4.42
N GLN A 223 8.84 21.23 4.53
CA GLN A 223 7.76 21.89 5.23
C GLN A 223 7.16 22.95 4.30
N PRO A 224 5.84 22.98 4.10
CA PRO A 224 5.22 23.98 3.25
C PRO A 224 5.35 25.38 3.86
N GLY A 225 5.67 26.38 3.03
CA GLY A 225 5.49 27.78 3.39
C GLY A 225 4.01 28.19 3.44
N PRO A 226 3.67 29.41 3.91
CA PRO A 226 2.29 29.84 4.15
C PRO A 226 1.32 29.81 2.94
N ARG A 227 1.84 29.67 1.72
CA ARG A 227 1.07 29.62 0.47
C ARG A 227 1.34 28.37 -0.37
N GLN A 228 2.03 27.40 0.23
CA GLN A 228 2.39 26.15 -0.42
C GLN A 228 1.56 25.02 0.17
N ALA A 229 1.15 24.10 -0.69
CA ALA A 229 0.56 22.84 -0.27
C ALA A 229 1.27 21.69 -1.00
N LEU A 230 1.49 20.59 -0.29
CA LEU A 230 1.93 19.37 -0.94
C LEU A 230 0.81 18.84 -1.84
N SER A 231 1.15 18.42 -3.06
CA SER A 231 0.21 17.77 -3.98
C SER A 231 0.50 16.28 -4.16
N GLY A 232 1.74 15.85 -3.89
CA GLY A 232 2.14 14.45 -3.89
C GLY A 232 3.65 14.31 -3.95
N PHE A 233 4.13 13.08 -3.79
CA PHE A 233 5.52 12.75 -4.05
C PHE A 233 5.63 11.37 -4.69
N SER A 234 6.72 11.15 -5.41
CA SER A 234 7.06 9.86 -5.98
C SER A 234 8.54 9.58 -5.75
N ALA A 235 8.85 8.39 -5.27
CA ALA A 235 10.21 7.92 -5.13
C ALA A 235 10.65 7.21 -6.42
N THR A 236 11.81 7.59 -6.92
CA THR A 236 12.55 6.83 -7.94
C THR A 236 13.71 6.09 -7.27
N ARG A 237 14.53 5.35 -8.04
CA ARG A 237 15.70 4.66 -7.48
C ARG A 237 16.63 5.58 -6.69
N ASN A 238 16.82 6.81 -7.15
CA ASN A 238 17.84 7.73 -6.58
C ASN A 238 17.30 9.11 -6.20
N LEU A 239 16.05 9.42 -6.54
CA LEU A 239 15.49 10.77 -6.44
C LEU A 239 14.10 10.73 -5.84
N LEU A 240 13.79 11.72 -5.01
CA LEU A 240 12.44 12.03 -4.58
C LEU A 240 11.90 13.15 -5.49
N ILE A 241 10.81 12.86 -6.20
CA ILE A 241 10.07 13.87 -6.97
C ILE A 241 8.97 14.40 -6.05
N LEU A 242 9.01 15.68 -5.73
CA LEU A 242 8.01 16.36 -4.93
C LEU A 242 7.17 17.26 -5.83
N THR A 243 5.85 17.12 -5.79
CA THR A 243 4.95 18.05 -6.47
C THR A 243 4.25 18.91 -5.42
N THR A 244 4.40 20.23 -5.53
CA THR A 244 3.71 21.20 -4.66
C THR A 244 2.86 22.14 -5.48
N ARG A 245 1.87 22.77 -4.83
CA ARG A 245 1.12 23.89 -5.38
C ARG A 245 1.51 25.16 -4.65
N ASP A 246 1.88 26.17 -5.39
CA ASP A 246 2.08 27.54 -4.91
C ASP A 246 1.05 28.41 -5.63
N LYS A 247 0.05 28.93 -4.91
CA LYS A 247 -1.11 29.64 -5.49
C LYS A 247 -1.80 28.89 -6.64
N VAL A 248 -2.04 27.58 -6.47
CA VAL A 248 -2.68 26.70 -7.47
C VAL A 248 -1.83 26.47 -8.74
N GLN A 249 -0.58 26.94 -8.76
CA GLN A 249 0.39 26.59 -9.80
C GLN A 249 1.21 25.39 -9.34
N SER A 250 1.16 24.30 -10.11
CA SER A 250 1.95 23.10 -9.84
C SER A 250 3.44 23.36 -10.09
N LYS A 251 4.28 23.02 -9.12
CA LYS A 251 5.74 22.99 -9.23
C LYS A 251 6.23 21.58 -8.90
N ALA A 252 7.20 21.08 -9.65
CA ALA A 252 7.88 19.82 -9.37
C ALA A 252 9.32 20.11 -8.94
N PHE A 253 9.75 19.46 -7.87
CA PHE A 253 11.10 19.53 -7.33
C PHE A 253 11.70 18.14 -7.34
N VAL A 254 12.97 18.04 -7.69
CA VAL A 254 13.74 16.80 -7.63
C VAL A 254 14.72 16.96 -6.49
N TYR A 255 14.56 16.12 -5.46
CA TYR A 255 15.48 16.04 -4.35
C TYR A 255 16.38 14.81 -4.52
N LYS A 256 17.67 15.03 -4.30
CA LYS A 256 18.64 13.96 -4.12
C LYS A 256 19.09 14.04 -2.67
N TYR A 257 19.08 12.90 -1.99
CA TYR A 257 19.63 12.81 -0.66
C TYR A 257 21.15 12.99 -0.71
N ASP A 258 21.67 13.96 0.04
CA ASP A 258 23.09 14.24 0.17
C ASP A 258 23.44 14.56 1.64
N GLN A 259 24.31 13.74 2.23
CA GLN A 259 24.87 13.92 3.59
C GLN A 259 23.87 14.28 4.72
N GLY A 260 22.62 13.81 4.67
CA GLY A 260 21.65 14.04 5.75
C GLY A 260 20.44 14.90 5.40
N ALA A 261 20.39 15.48 4.20
CA ALA A 261 19.26 16.26 3.69
C ALA A 261 18.91 15.87 2.24
#